data_AF-A0A7C0YQ84-F1
#
_entry.id   AF-A0A7C0YQ84-F1
#
_cell.length_a   1.000
_cell.length_b   1.000
_cell.length_c   1.000
_cell.angle_alpha   90.00
_cell.angle_beta   90.00
_cell.angle_gamma   90.00
#
_symmetry.space_group_name_H-M   'P 1'
#
loop_
_entity.id
_entity.type
_entity.pdbx_description
1 polymer ?
#
loop_
_entity_poly.entity_id
_entity_poly.type
_entity_poly.pdbx_seq_one_letter_code
_entity_poly.pdbx_strand_id
1 'polypeptide(L)'
;MQQLAFLAAYIVFFVFIHSLTAARFFKEKAYQFIEPGTYRFLYTVVSGVTVLPILYLWLLGRSDSPLLYRIGFPLVLISFAMIAVGLILILKSLILIDPLSYLGVKQVLG
;
A
#
# COMPACT_ATOMS: atom_id res chain seq x y z
N MET A 1 5.63 -21.69 9.82
CA MET A 1 6.86 -21.67 8.98
C MET A 1 6.54 -21.53 7.49
N GLN A 2 5.86 -22.49 6.85
CA GLN A 2 5.54 -22.43 5.41
C GLN A 2 4.70 -21.19 5.00
N GLN A 3 3.70 -20.82 5.80
CA GLN A 3 2.86 -19.63 5.52
C GLN A 3 3.65 -18.31 5.61
N LEU A 4 4.62 -18.20 6.51
CA LEU A 4 5.47 -17.01 6.64
C LEU A 4 6.44 -16.88 5.47
N ALA A 5 6.99 -18.01 5.01
CA ALA A 5 7.84 -18.02 3.80
C ALA A 5 7.03 -17.63 2.56
N PHE A 6 5.80 -18.12 2.45
CA PHE A 6 4.89 -17.73 1.37
C PHE A 6 4.50 -16.25 1.44
N LEU A 7 4.16 -15.75 2.63
CA LEU A 7 3.92 -14.32 2.86
C LEU A 7 5.13 -13.47 2.48
N ALA A 8 6.33 -13.85 2.92
CA ALA A 8 7.56 -13.13 2.59
C ALA A 8 7.83 -13.13 1.08
N ALA A 9 7.71 -14.29 0.42
CA ALA A 9 7.87 -14.40 -1.02
C ALA A 9 6.85 -13.54 -1.77
N TYR A 10 5.58 -13.54 -1.32
CA TYR A 10 4.53 -12.72 -1.90
C TYR A 10 4.78 -11.23 -1.68
N ILE A 11 5.26 -10.81 -0.51
CA ILE A 11 5.66 -9.42 -0.25
C ILE A 11 6.78 -9.00 -1.20
N VAL A 12 7.82 -9.83 -1.37
CA VAL A 12 8.92 -9.53 -2.30
C VAL A 12 8.40 -9.39 -3.73
N PHE A 13 7.55 -10.32 -4.18
CA PHE A 13 6.90 -10.24 -5.48
C PHE A 13 6.07 -8.96 -5.65
N PHE A 14 5.21 -8.66 -4.67
CA PHE A 14 4.37 -7.46 -4.66
C PHE A 14 5.23 -6.19 -4.75
N VAL A 15 6.23 -6.05 -3.87
CA VAL A 15 7.13 -4.88 -3.85
C VAL A 15 7.85 -4.75 -5.19
N PHE A 16 8.36 -5.86 -5.74
CA PHE A 16 9.03 -5.83 -7.04
C PHE A 16 8.12 -5.31 -8.15
N ILE A 17 6.91 -5.87 -8.30
CA ILE A 17 5.96 -5.47 -9.35
C ILE A 17 5.45 -4.04 -9.12
N HIS A 18 5.13 -3.68 -7.87
CA HIS A 18 4.65 -2.35 -7.51
C HIS A 18 5.72 -1.29 -7.77
N SER A 19 6.97 -1.52 -7.35
CA SER A 19 8.07 -0.60 -7.62
C SER A 19 8.42 -0.52 -9.11
N LEU A 20 8.38 -1.64 -9.83
CA LEU A 20 8.60 -1.68 -11.27
C LEU A 20 7.56 -0.85 -12.03
N THR A 21 6.28 -1.03 -11.71
CA THR A 21 5.17 -0.27 -12.33
C THR A 21 5.14 1.18 -11.87
N ALA A 22 5.68 1.51 -10.69
CA ALA A 22 5.86 2.90 -10.26
C ALA A 22 7.03 3.60 -10.98
N ALA A 23 7.97 2.85 -11.56
CA ALA A 23 9.19 3.38 -12.15
C ALA A 23 8.91 4.25 -13.40
N ARG A 24 9.75 5.26 -13.60
CA ARG A 24 9.59 6.24 -14.69
C ARG A 24 9.54 5.58 -16.06
N PHE A 25 10.48 4.68 -16.37
CA PHE A 25 10.56 4.03 -17.68
C PHE A 25 9.32 3.16 -17.99
N PHE A 26 8.74 2.52 -16.96
CA PHE A 26 7.56 1.68 -17.14
C PHE A 26 6.35 2.55 -17.43
N LYS A 27 6.18 3.64 -16.66
CA LYS A 27 5.13 4.64 -16.88
C LYS A 27 5.22 5.26 -18.27
N GLU A 28 6.41 5.70 -18.70
CA GLU A 28 6.63 6.30 -20.02
C GLU A 28 6.25 5.33 -21.15
N LYS A 29 6.58 4.04 -21.03
CA LYS A 29 6.12 3.02 -21.99
C LYS A 29 4.61 2.83 -21.95
N ALA A 30 4.02 2.74 -20.76
CA ALA A 30 2.58 2.55 -20.63
C ALA A 30 1.78 3.75 -21.16
N TYR A 31 2.30 4.97 -21.01
CA TYR A 31 1.68 6.20 -21.52
C TYR A 31 1.64 6.27 -23.05
N GLN A 32 2.35 5.40 -23.76
CA GLN A 32 2.21 5.25 -25.22
C GLN A 32 0.90 4.57 -25.61
N PHE A 33 0.26 3.86 -24.67
CA PHE A 33 -0.95 3.06 -24.93
C PHE A 33 -2.18 3.56 -24.18
N ILE A 34 -1.99 4.17 -23.00
CA ILE A 34 -3.08 4.66 -22.17
C ILE A 34 -2.77 6.02 -21.56
N GLU A 35 -3.81 6.80 -21.26
CA GLU A 35 -3.63 8.11 -20.65
C GLU A 35 -3.04 8.01 -19.24
N PRO A 36 -2.25 9.02 -18.79
CA PRO A 36 -1.65 9.00 -17.45
C PRO A 36 -2.65 8.87 -16.30
N GLY A 37 -3.85 9.44 -16.44
CA GLY A 37 -4.94 9.30 -15.46
C GLY A 37 -5.44 7.87 -15.35
N THR A 38 -5.76 7.25 -16.49
CA THR A 38 -6.17 5.85 -16.60
C THR A 38 -5.10 4.89 -16.08
N TYR A 39 -3.82 5.13 -16.42
CA TYR A 39 -2.71 4.36 -15.86
C TYR A 39 -2.68 4.43 -14.34
N ARG A 40 -2.84 5.62 -13.77
CA ARG A 40 -2.82 5.82 -12.32
C ARG A 40 -3.97 5.09 -11.64
N PHE A 41 -5.17 5.16 -12.20
CA PHE A 41 -6.33 4.43 -11.68
C PHE A 41 -6.08 2.91 -11.70
N LEU A 42 -5.64 2.36 -12.83
CA LEU A 42 -5.34 0.94 -12.95
C LEU A 42 -4.23 0.52 -11.98
N TYR A 43 -3.15 1.30 -11.90
CA TYR A 43 -2.06 1.06 -10.96
C TYR A 43 -2.58 1.00 -9.51
N THR A 44 -3.42 1.95 -9.11
CA THR A 44 -4.00 2.00 -7.77
C THR A 44 -4.91 0.81 -7.49
N VAL A 45 -5.81 0.46 -8.42
CA VAL A 45 -6.72 -0.68 -8.26
C VAL A 45 -5.94 -1.99 -8.18
N VAL A 46 -5.03 -2.23 -9.12
CA VAL A 46 -4.19 -3.44 -9.14
C VAL A 46 -3.35 -3.52 -7.87
N SER A 47 -2.74 -2.43 -7.43
CA SER A 47 -1.96 -2.39 -6.19
C SER A 47 -2.82 -2.68 -4.97
N GLY A 48 -4.01 -2.08 -4.88
CA GLY A 48 -4.95 -2.32 -3.78
C GLY A 48 -5.38 -3.78 -3.70
N VAL A 49 -5.78 -4.37 -4.83
CA VAL A 49 -6.20 -5.78 -4.91
C VAL A 49 -5.03 -6.72 -4.59
N THR A 50 -3.84 -6.45 -5.11
CA THR A 50 -2.65 -7.29 -4.88
C THR A 50 -2.06 -7.14 -3.47
N VAL A 51 -2.44 -6.12 -2.69
CA VAL A 51 -2.12 -6.06 -1.26
C VAL A 51 -3.01 -6.99 -0.43
N LEU A 52 -4.24 -7.27 -0.84
CA LEU A 52 -5.19 -8.04 -0.03
C LEU A 52 -4.67 -9.42 0.39
N PRO A 53 -3.99 -10.20 -0.48
CA PRO A 53 -3.40 -11.47 -0.07
C PRO A 53 -2.35 -11.33 1.04
N ILE A 54 -1.57 -10.24 1.07
CA ILE A 54 -0.61 -9.97 2.17
C ILE A 54 -1.35 -9.87 3.50
N LEU A 55 -2.42 -9.06 3.55
CA LEU A 55 -3.23 -8.89 4.75
C LEU A 55 -3.88 -10.21 5.18
N TYR A 56 -4.44 -10.95 4.22
CA TYR A 56 -5.07 -12.23 4.48
C TYR A 56 -4.09 -13.26 5.05
N LEU A 57 -2.94 -13.46 4.41
CA LEU A 57 -1.90 -14.39 4.85
C LEU A 57 -1.31 -13.97 6.20
N TRP A 58 -1.11 -12.68 6.43
CA TRP A 58 -0.68 -12.16 7.73
C TRP A 58 -1.71 -12.46 8.83
N LEU A 59 -3.00 -12.25 8.58
CA LEU A 59 -4.06 -12.54 9.54
C LEU A 59 -4.10 -14.02 9.93
N LEU A 60 -3.87 -14.93 8.98
CA LEU A 60 -3.82 -16.37 9.23
C LEU A 60 -2.58 -16.79 10.02
N GLY A 61 -1.41 -16.21 9.73
CA GLY A 61 -0.13 -16.65 10.31
C GLY A 61 0.34 -15.87 11.54
N ARG A 62 -0.31 -14.75 11.91
CA ARG A 62 0.17 -13.86 12.98
C ARG A 62 0.18 -14.49 14.37
N SER A 63 -0.71 -15.44 14.65
CA SER A 63 -0.77 -16.15 15.94
C SER A 63 0.38 -17.15 16.12
N ASP A 64 0.92 -17.63 15.00
CA ASP A 64 1.88 -18.73 14.97
C ASP A 64 3.33 -18.25 15.10
N SER A 65 3.52 -16.93 15.21
CA SER A 65 4.82 -16.28 15.31
C SER A 65 4.93 -15.55 16.65
N PRO A 66 5.97 -15.81 17.46
CA PRO A 66 6.23 -14.98 18.62
C PRO A 66 6.47 -13.53 18.18
N LEU A 67 6.01 -12.58 19.00
CA LEU A 67 6.28 -11.16 18.78
C LEU A 67 7.80 -10.94 18.74
N LEU A 68 8.29 -10.28 17.70
CA LEU A 68 9.72 -9.98 17.53
C LEU A 68 10.25 -9.11 18.69
N TYR A 69 9.44 -8.16 19.15
CA TYR A 69 9.69 -7.34 20.32
C TYR A 69 8.36 -6.85 20.91
N ARG A 70 8.38 -6.46 22.18
CA ARG A 70 7.24 -5.85 22.87
C ARG A 70 7.60 -4.42 23.24
N ILE A 71 6.72 -3.48 22.90
CA ILE A 71 6.90 -2.07 23.28
C ILE A 71 6.30 -1.90 24.68
N GLY A 72 7.15 -1.69 25.67
CA GLY A 72 6.73 -1.43 27.05
C GLY A 72 6.31 0.01 27.29
N PHE A 73 5.77 0.26 28.48
CA PHE A 73 5.55 1.62 28.98
C PHE A 73 6.90 2.31 29.24
N PRO A 74 7.07 3.61 28.92
CA PRO A 74 6.10 4.55 28.35
C PRO A 74 6.10 4.62 26.81
N LEU A 75 7.03 3.92 26.14
CA LEU A 75 7.21 3.97 24.67
C LEU A 75 5.95 3.58 23.89
N VAL A 76 5.08 2.77 24.48
CA VAL A 76 3.79 2.42 23.88
C VAL A 76 2.89 3.66 23.69
N LEU A 77 2.92 4.61 24.63
CA LEU A 77 2.16 5.86 24.51
C LEU A 77 2.70 6.75 23.40
N ILE A 78 4.03 6.82 23.27
CA ILE A 78 4.68 7.54 22.17
C ILE A 78 4.29 6.92 20.84
N SER A 79 4.25 5.59 20.76
CA SER A 79 3.84 4.86 19.55
C SER A 79 2.41 5.20 19.15
N PHE A 80 1.46 5.23 20.10
CA PHE A 80 0.08 5.65 19.83
C PHE A 80 -0.02 7.11 19.42
N ALA A 81 0.73 8.01 20.06
CA ALA A 81 0.77 9.42 19.68
C ALA A 81 1.26 9.60 18.23
N MET A 82 2.32 8.87 17.84
CA MET A 82 2.83 8.89 16.47
C MET A 82 1.82 8.36 15.45
N ILE A 83 1.10 7.27 15.78
CA ILE A 83 0.01 6.75 14.93
C ILE A 83 -1.11 7.80 14.78
N ALA A 84 -1.51 8.45 15.87
CA ALA A 84 -2.54 9.48 15.84
C ALA A 84 -2.12 10.68 14.97
N VAL A 85 -0.87 11.15 15.11
CA VAL A 85 -0.31 12.21 14.25
C VAL A 85 -0.33 11.77 12.79
N GLY A 86 0.14 10.56 12.48
CA GLY A 86 0.12 10.03 11.12
C GLY A 86 -1.30 9.98 10.53
N LEU A 87 -2.29 9.55 11.32
CA LEU A 87 -3.69 9.52 10.89
C LEU A 87 -4.24 10.93 10.61
N ILE A 88 -3.94 11.90 11.48
CA ILE A 88 -4.32 13.30 11.27
C ILE A 88 -3.71 13.85 9.97
N LEU A 89 -2.43 13.56 9.72
CA LEU A 89 -1.76 13.99 8.48
C LEU A 89 -2.41 13.36 7.25
N ILE A 90 -2.73 12.08 7.27
CA ILE A 90 -3.44 11.39 6.18
C ILE A 90 -4.81 12.06 5.95
N LEU A 91 -5.59 12.30 7.01
CA LEU A 91 -6.90 12.94 6.90
C LEU A 91 -6.79 14.36 6.35
N LYS A 92 -5.81 15.15 6.81
CA LYS A 92 -5.54 16.48 6.25
C LYS A 92 -5.16 16.40 4.79
N SER A 93 -4.29 15.45 4.40
CA SER A 93 -3.94 15.26 3.00
C SER A 93 -5.17 14.96 2.15
N LEU A 94 -6.08 14.08 2.60
CA LEU A 94 -7.32 13.76 1.89
C LEU A 94 -8.28 14.94 1.73
N ILE A 95 -8.23 15.92 2.64
CA ILE A 95 -9.01 17.17 2.53
C ILE A 95 -8.32 18.15 1.56
N LEU A 96 -6.99 18.19 1.58
CA LEU A 96 -6.20 19.11 0.74
C LEU A 96 -6.05 18.64 -0.71
N ILE A 97 -6.09 17.33 -0.95
CA ILE A 97 -6.09 16.76 -2.30
C ILE A 97 -7.52 16.41 -2.70
N ASP A 98 -7.86 16.56 -3.97
CA ASP A 98 -9.04 15.90 -4.53
C ASP A 98 -8.71 14.41 -4.71
N PRO A 99 -9.23 13.50 -3.86
CA PRO A 99 -8.79 12.11 -3.87
C PRO A 99 -9.22 11.40 -5.15
N LEU A 100 -10.36 11.76 -5.72
CA LEU A 100 -10.85 11.15 -6.96
C LEU A 100 -9.99 11.56 -8.14
N SER A 101 -9.57 12.82 -8.21
CA SER A 101 -8.60 13.28 -9.21
C SER A 101 -7.21 12.67 -8.98
N TYR A 102 -6.79 12.57 -7.72
CA TYR A 102 -5.49 11.99 -7.36
C TYR A 102 -5.41 10.52 -7.75
N LEU A 103 -6.45 9.73 -7.48
CA LEU A 103 -6.52 8.29 -7.77
C LEU A 103 -6.76 7.98 -9.25
N GLY A 104 -6.98 8.98 -10.11
CA GLY A 104 -7.26 8.76 -11.53
C GLY A 104 -8.74 8.45 -11.85
N VAL A 105 -9.63 8.53 -10.86
CA VAL A 105 -11.04 8.13 -10.99
C VAL A 105 -11.82 9.09 -11.90
N LYS A 106 -11.60 10.41 -11.73
CA LYS A 106 -12.27 11.42 -12.58
C LYS A 106 -11.89 11.27 -14.06
N GLN A 107 -10.64 10.94 -14.33
CA GLN A 107 -10.12 10.74 -15.69
C GLN A 107 -10.75 9.51 -16.39
N VAL A 108 -11.27 8.56 -15.62
CA VAL A 108 -11.94 7.37 -16.14
C VAL A 108 -13.46 7.53 -16.18
N LEU A 109 -14.06 8.29 -15.25
CA LEU A 109 -15.51 8.38 -15.07
C LEU A 109 -16.16 9.70 -15.52
N GLY A 110 -15.39 10.76 -15.82
CA GLY A 110 -15.89 12.09 -16.20
C GLY A 110 -15.35 13.20 -15.32
#